data_AF-A0A3M1QMR4-F1
#
_entry.id   AF-A0A3M1QMR4-F1
#
_cell.length_a   1.000
_cell.length_b   1.000
_cell.length_c   1.000
_cell.angle_alpha   90.00
_cell.angle_beta   90.00
_cell.angle_gamma   90.00
#
_symmetry.space_group_name_H-M   'P 1'
#
loop_
_entity.id
_entity.type
_entity.pdbx_description
1 polymer ?
#
loop_
_entity_poly.entity_id
_entity_poly.type
_entity_poly.pdbx_seq_one_letter_code
_entity_poly.pdbx_strand_id
1 'polypeptide(L)' 'MDFEPVSQKELNNIEYHVRELLAAMRKAKLQNSPLGQSLRAFEQELGKVRRERFDAVNSEYNGY' A
#
# COMPACT_ATOMS: atom_id res chain seq x y z
N MET A 1 -1.96 9.96 3.42
CA MET A 1 -0.61 10.57 3.62
C MET A 1 -0.13 11.18 2.31
N ASP A 2 0.83 12.12 2.35
CA ASP A 2 1.47 12.61 1.12
C ASP A 2 2.59 11.64 0.71
N PHE A 3 2.46 11.07 -0.49
CA PHE A 3 3.41 10.12 -1.06
C PHE A 3 4.09 10.66 -2.31
N GLU A 4 3.80 11.88 -2.77
CA GLU A 4 4.43 12.49 -3.95
C GLU A 4 5.96 12.39 -3.99
N PRO A 5 6.71 12.64 -2.89
CA PRO A 5 8.17 12.58 -2.93
C PRO A 5 8.74 11.15 -2.93
N VAL A 6 7.91 10.13 -2.65
CA VAL A 6 8.37 8.74 -2.53
C VAL A 6 8.56 8.14 -3.92
N SER A 7 9.70 7.53 -4.19
CA SER A 7 9.94 6.86 -5.48
C SER A 7 9.05 5.61 -5.65
N GLN A 8 8.81 5.18 -6.88
CA GLN A 8 8.04 3.94 -7.15
C GLN A 8 8.68 2.72 -6.48
N LYS A 9 10.02 2.67 -6.43
CA LYS A 9 10.76 1.59 -5.78
C LYS A 9 10.50 1.58 -4.27
N GLU A 10 10.52 2.75 -3.63
CA GLU A 10 10.22 2.87 -2.20
C GLU A 10 8.76 2.52 -1.90
N LEU A 11 7.80 2.95 -2.73
CA LEU A 11 6.40 2.54 -2.57
C LEU A 11 6.23 1.02 -2.60
N ASN A 12 6.87 0.34 -3.56
CA ASN A 12 6.83 -1.12 -3.65
C ASN A 12 7.47 -1.78 -2.42
N ASN A 13 8.58 -1.24 -1.91
CA ASN A 13 9.23 -1.75 -0.70
C ASN A 13 8.33 -1.58 0.53
N ILE A 14 7.68 -0.42 0.67
CA ILE A 14 6.76 -0.15 1.77
C ILE A 14 5.57 -1.11 1.70
N GLU A 15 4.97 -1.32 0.51
CA GLU A 15 3.88 -2.28 0.32
C GLU A 15 4.29 -3.71 0.71
N TYR A 16 5.50 -4.13 0.32
CA TYR A 16 6.06 -5.42 0.69
C TYR A 16 6.18 -5.56 2.22
N HIS A 17 6.79 -4.58 2.90
CA HIS A 17 6.96 -4.63 4.35
C HIS A 17 5.64 -4.58 5.12
N VAL A 18 4.66 -3.80 4.66
CA VAL A 18 3.33 -3.74 5.29
C VAL A 18 2.63 -5.10 5.19
N ARG A 19 2.73 -5.78 4.04
CA ARG A 19 2.17 -7.13 3.87
C ARG A 19 2.83 -8.17 4.74
N GLU A 20 4.16 -8.17 4.80
CA GLU A 20 4.92 -9.06 5.68
C GLU A 20 4.54 -8.84 7.15
N LEU A 21 4.42 -7.58 7.57
CA LEU A 21 4.01 -7.24 8.93
C LEU A 21 2.57 -7.70 9.23
N LEU A 22 1.62 -7.46 8.32
CA LEU A 22 0.25 -7.94 8.47
C LEU A 22 0.18 -9.48 8.53
N ALA A 23 1.01 -10.17 7.75
CA ALA A 23 1.12 -11.63 7.78
C ALA A 23 1.70 -12.14 9.11
N ALA A 24 2.75 -11.49 9.62
CA ALA A 24 3.33 -11.79 10.93
C ALA A 24 2.30 -11.55 12.06
N MET A 25 1.57 -10.44 12.00
CA MET A 25 0.50 -10.12 12.96
C MET A 25 -0.64 -11.14 12.91
N ARG A 26 -1.00 -11.65 11.73
CA ARG A 26 -2.00 -12.72 11.59
C ARG A 26 -1.51 -14.00 12.28
N LYS A 27 -0.26 -14.41 12.06
CA LYS A 27 0.35 -15.57 12.75
C LYS A 27 0.37 -15.38 14.27
N ALA A 28 0.61 -14.17 14.73
CA ALA A 28 0.59 -13.79 16.15
C ALA A 28 -0.82 -13.59 16.74
N LYS A 29 -1.91 -13.81 15.97
CA LYS A 29 -3.30 -13.55 16.37
C LYS A 29 -3.59 -12.09 16.78
N LEU A 30 -2.78 -11.14 16.30
CA LEU A 30 -2.91 -9.69 16.55
C LEU A 30 -3.77 -8.96 15.50
N GLN A 31 -4.54 -9.70 14.71
CA GLN A 31 -5.31 -9.19 13.57
C GLN A 31 -6.38 -8.14 13.92
N ASN A 32 -6.90 -8.17 15.16
CA ASN A 32 -7.92 -7.23 15.64
C ASN A 32 -7.32 -6.10 16.48
N SER A 33 -5.99 -6.01 16.58
CA SER A 33 -5.35 -4.90 17.27
C SER A 33 -5.61 -3.59 16.51
N PRO A 34 -5.69 -2.45 17.22
CA PRO A 34 -5.76 -1.13 16.58
C PRO A 34 -4.66 -0.92 15.55
N LEU A 35 -3.44 -1.42 15.84
CA LEU A 35 -2.32 -1.40 14.92
C LEU A 35 -2.60 -2.17 13.62
N GLY A 36 -3.23 -3.35 13.71
CA GLY A 36 -3.59 -4.15 12.54
C GLY A 36 -4.62 -3.46 11.65
N GLN A 37 -5.56 -2.72 12.26
CA GLN A 37 -6.54 -1.92 11.51
C GLN A 37 -5.86 -0.74 10.81
N SER A 38 -4.99 -0.02 11.50
CA SER A 38 -4.21 1.09 10.91
C SER A 38 -3.32 0.63 9.76
N LEU A 39 -2.65 -0.52 9.90
CA LEU A 39 -1.81 -1.08 8.84
C LEU A 39 -2.61 -1.51 7.61
N ARG A 40 -3.85 -2.02 7.78
CA ARG A 40 -4.73 -2.31 6.64
C ARG A 40 -5.19 -1.04 5.94
N ALA A 41 -5.56 0.00 6.68
CA ALA A 41 -5.90 1.30 6.09
C ALA A 41 -4.71 1.87 5.30
N PHE A 42 -3.51 1.75 5.85
CA PHE A 42 -2.28 2.17 5.20
C PHE A 42 -1.97 1.36 3.92
N GLU A 43 -2.14 0.04 3.93
CA GLU A 43 -2.02 -0.80 2.72
C GLU A 43 -2.99 -0.34 1.61
N GLN A 44 -4.23 -0.01 1.99
CA GLN A 44 -5.24 0.45 1.03
C GLN A 44 -4.87 1.81 0.41
N GLU A 45 -4.33 2.75 1.20
CA GLU A 45 -3.83 4.03 0.69
C GLU A 45 -2.67 3.83 -0.28
N LEU A 46 -1.68 2.99 0.07
CA LEU A 46 -0.55 2.68 -0.81
C LEU A 46 -1.03 2.07 -2.15
N GLY A 47 -2.01 1.17 -2.10
CA GLY A 47 -2.60 0.56 -3.30
C GLY A 47 -3.39 1.54 -4.17
N LYS A 48 -3.92 2.63 -3.62
CA LYS A 48 -4.55 3.71 -4.40
C LYS A 48 -3.48 4.55 -5.10
N VAL A 49 -2.48 5.03 -4.36
CA VAL A 49 -1.38 5.84 -4.90
C VAL A 49 -0.63 5.08 -6.01
N ARG A 50 -0.41 3.78 -5.84
CA ARG A 50 0.25 2.97 -6.86
C ARG A 50 -0.57 2.89 -8.15
N ARG A 51 -1.90 2.76 -8.05
CA ARG A 51 -2.80 2.75 -9.22
C ARG A 51 -2.85 4.10 -9.88
N GLU A 52 -3.03 5.17 -9.11
CA GLU A 52 -3.03 6.54 -9.61
C GLU A 52 -1.74 6.87 -10.37
N ARG A 53 -0.57 6.43 -9.85
CA ARG A 53 0.71 6.59 -10.54
C ARG A 53 0.84 5.73 -11.79
N PHE A 54 0.35 4.50 -11.75
CA PHE A 54 0.35 3.63 -12.92
C PHE A 54 -0.52 4.21 -14.04
N ASP A 55 -1.70 4.70 -13.72
CA ASP A 55 -2.64 5.32 -14.64
C ASP A 55 -2.11 6.67 -15.16
N ALA A 56 -1.42 7.46 -14.31
CA ALA A 56 -0.77 8.70 -14.70
C ALA A 56 0.43 8.48 -15.65
N VAL A 57 1.15 7.37 -15.51
CA VAL A 57 2.26 7.00 -16.40
C VAL A 57 1.76 6.32 -17.69
N ASN A 58 0.63 5.61 -17.64
CA ASN A 58 0.01 4.93 -18.78
C ASN A 58 -1.26 5.63 -19.26
N SER A 59 -1.13 6.85 -19.76
CA SER A 59 -2.26 7.61 -20.32
C SER A 59 -2.93 6.95 -21.54
N GLU A 60 -2.35 5.88 -22.10
CA GLU A 60 -2.94 5.08 -23.19
C GLU A 60 -4.14 4.21 -22.75
N TYR A 61 -4.38 4.03 -21.45
CA TYR A 61 -5.50 3.23 -20.91
C TYR A 61 -6.62 4.06 -20.26
N ASN A 62 -6.64 5.38 -20.45
CA ASN A 62 -7.71 6.27 -19.96
C ASN A 62 -9.01 6.20 -20.79
N GLY A 63 -9.40 5.00 -21.24
CA GLY A 63 -10.64 4.79 -21.96
C GLY A 63 -10.82 3.36 -22.45
N TYR A 64 -11.21 2.45 -21.58
CA TYR A 64 -12.06 1.28 -21.89
C TYR A 64 -12.83 0.85 -20.64
#